data_AF-A0A2V8TM88-F1
#
_entry.id   AF-A0A2V8TM88-F1
#
_cell.length_a   1.000
_cell.length_b   1.000
_cell.length_c   1.000
_cell.angle_alpha   90.00
_cell.angle_beta   90.00
_cell.angle_gamma   90.00
#
_symmetry.space_group_name_H-M   'P 1'
#
loop_
_entity.id
_entity.type
_entity.pdbx_description
1 polymer ?
#
loop_
_entity_poly.entity_id
_entity_poly.type
_entity_poly.pdbx_seq_one_letter_code
_entity_poly.pdbx_strand_id
1 'polypeptide(L)'
;DQDLNGNFSFGLADQPYGTPNVDNDTIGVTVRTTAGGLGGLAVVACGGFNVPPADAGCIIDPDNDMDWHLHCPAGAPTTNCSATNLCCPNTGHHLTPVNDSMAHSGSNSLHWGYHFDLADRLKDTTRFRQIAAFMTRPINLALFPDTGDLELSFFQIADMMSNDEPTLNAKPGQAFDYGDVQIQIDQDPNPATDAWGVWDKLVPFQNVYDHIPQIWSDFQISPTYCQWTPVDAGTLPYAPRGVHETMCWPLGVWSNCGWKWDLSTTKECPGPGVQGSVGTGNWVQTKFDLHPYLGQRVRIRWIAQSWEFNQTAQSYEEYGGSNWTRDLYDEGWWVDDIRLTGEIVNQLTPTPDTKPPQAGACPATCNPAVGDHGTTASLVIRDANGDNVIERGEKLTLDASASSLPGGCVGGVAQFRFVRDGKVVEDWTTNNFFIDAPVSDVTYQLFVRCSASFTCTGTTGATVPAPVYSGDGADLSLSLTLVSGTTASIAWPARPQPTSVNGYDVFRGFTSAMNGDPSLATLTCFRSELPQQTVGNTVSVLDAAAPATGQMYYYLAGHSAIAAGAKDALGRKSDGTIRVAPVTCP
;
A
#
# COMPACT_ATOMS: atom_id res chain seq x y z
N ASP A 1 6.50 -11.96 19.40
CA ASP A 1 5.69 -12.87 20.22
C ASP A 1 6.43 -13.19 21.52
N GLN A 2 5.76 -13.21 22.67
CA GLN A 2 6.34 -13.82 23.88
C GLN A 2 5.32 -14.81 24.41
N ASP A 3 5.76 -16.04 24.51
CA ASP A 3 5.23 -17.01 25.45
C ASP A 3 5.12 -16.37 26.86
N LEU A 4 3.89 -16.07 27.29
CA LEU A 4 3.61 -15.38 28.56
C LEU A 4 3.75 -16.30 29.78
N ASN A 5 3.80 -17.62 29.58
CA ASN A 5 3.85 -18.60 30.65
C ASN A 5 5.24 -19.30 30.76
N GLY A 6 6.15 -19.08 29.82
CA GLY A 6 7.49 -19.66 29.77
C GLY A 6 7.55 -21.10 29.25
N ASN A 7 6.49 -21.61 28.62
CA ASN A 7 6.38 -22.99 28.12
C ASN A 7 6.83 -23.19 26.65
N PHE A 8 7.04 -22.09 25.93
CA PHE A 8 7.40 -21.96 24.52
C PHE A 8 6.53 -22.78 23.55
N SER A 9 5.24 -22.97 23.87
CA SER A 9 4.29 -23.66 23.00
C SER A 9 3.38 -22.65 22.31
N PHE A 10 3.28 -22.69 20.98
CA PHE A 10 2.32 -21.89 20.23
C PHE A 10 1.19 -22.80 19.76
N GLY A 11 -0.04 -22.42 20.04
CA GLY A 11 -1.24 -23.19 19.69
C GLY A 11 -2.00 -22.51 18.56
N LEU A 12 -2.00 -23.12 17.37
CA LEU A 12 -2.83 -22.71 16.22
C LEU A 12 -4.26 -23.28 16.29
N ALA A 13 -4.72 -23.77 17.45
CA ALA A 13 -6.05 -24.37 17.57
C ALA A 13 -7.13 -23.32 17.88
N ASP A 14 -8.31 -23.47 17.30
CA ASP A 14 -9.50 -22.68 17.62
C ASP A 14 -9.81 -22.73 19.13
N GLN A 15 -9.68 -21.60 19.83
CA GLN A 15 -10.09 -21.48 21.24
C GLN A 15 -11.14 -20.36 21.43
N PRO A 16 -12.22 -20.64 22.16
CA PRO A 16 -13.18 -19.61 22.55
C PRO A 16 -12.52 -18.55 23.46
N TYR A 17 -12.90 -17.28 23.24
CA TYR A 17 -12.43 -16.13 24.01
C TYR A 17 -12.70 -16.29 25.51
N GLY A 18 -11.68 -16.00 26.35
CA GLY A 18 -11.85 -15.91 27.80
C GLY A 18 -11.94 -17.24 28.54
N THR A 19 -11.45 -18.34 27.95
CA THR A 19 -11.38 -19.64 28.65
C THR A 19 -10.43 -19.51 29.85
N PRO A 20 -10.92 -19.59 31.10
CA PRO A 20 -10.06 -19.41 32.26
C PRO A 20 -9.01 -20.52 32.34
N ASN A 21 -7.74 -20.14 32.51
CA ASN A 21 -6.58 -21.03 32.60
C ASN A 21 -6.15 -21.71 31.27
N VAL A 22 -6.50 -21.12 30.13
CA VAL A 22 -5.91 -21.49 28.83
C VAL A 22 -5.08 -20.31 28.33
N ASP A 23 -3.80 -20.55 28.13
CA ASP A 23 -2.84 -19.54 27.68
C ASP A 23 -2.99 -19.32 26.17
N ASN A 24 -3.15 -18.06 25.76
CA ASN A 24 -3.52 -17.66 24.40
C ASN A 24 -2.28 -17.39 23.53
N ASP A 25 -1.52 -18.45 23.23
CA ASP A 25 -0.29 -18.41 22.42
C ASP A 25 -0.60 -18.60 20.91
N THR A 26 -1.61 -17.89 20.38
CA THR A 26 -2.00 -17.91 18.96
C THR A 26 -1.40 -16.72 18.21
N ILE A 27 -0.83 -16.96 17.02
CA ILE A 27 -0.31 -15.90 16.15
C ILE A 27 -1.50 -15.19 15.49
N GLY A 28 -2.07 -14.19 16.17
CA GLY A 28 -2.99 -13.22 15.57
C GLY A 28 -4.47 -13.31 15.93
N VAL A 29 -5.32 -12.88 14.99
CA VAL A 29 -6.79 -12.78 15.10
C VAL A 29 -7.48 -13.64 14.05
N THR A 30 -8.51 -14.37 14.45
CA THR A 30 -9.37 -15.16 13.57
C THR A 30 -10.61 -14.39 13.13
N VAL A 31 -11.16 -14.76 11.98
CA VAL A 31 -12.40 -14.18 11.46
C VAL A 31 -13.60 -14.73 12.20
N ARG A 32 -14.57 -13.85 12.50
CA ARG A 32 -15.87 -14.23 13.05
C ARG A 32 -16.98 -13.47 12.34
N THR A 33 -18.13 -14.13 12.22
CA THR A 33 -19.37 -13.55 11.66
C THR A 33 -20.17 -12.71 12.66
N THR A 34 -19.64 -12.50 13.87
CA THR A 34 -20.24 -11.69 14.95
C THR A 34 -19.32 -10.53 15.31
N ALA A 35 -19.85 -9.46 15.92
CA ALA A 35 -19.08 -8.27 16.27
C ALA A 35 -17.83 -8.63 17.10
N GLY A 36 -16.66 -8.26 16.60
CA GLY A 36 -15.36 -8.64 17.14
C GLY A 36 -15.11 -8.04 18.53
N GLY A 37 -14.71 -8.88 19.48
CA GLY A 37 -14.11 -8.45 20.75
C GLY A 37 -12.63 -8.08 20.58
N LEU A 38 -11.93 -7.80 21.67
CA LEU A 38 -10.53 -7.31 21.68
C LEU A 38 -9.48 -8.21 21.00
N GLY A 39 -9.84 -9.40 20.49
CA GLY A 39 -8.96 -10.29 19.75
C GLY A 39 -9.66 -11.06 18.62
N GLY A 40 -10.80 -10.58 18.11
CA GLY A 40 -11.49 -11.20 16.96
C GLY A 40 -11.61 -10.22 15.81
N LEU A 41 -11.35 -10.69 14.59
CA LEU A 41 -11.57 -9.94 13.35
C LEU A 41 -12.99 -10.20 12.87
N ALA A 42 -13.79 -9.15 12.68
CA ALA A 42 -15.14 -9.27 12.15
C ALA A 42 -15.21 -8.57 10.80
N VAL A 43 -15.94 -9.16 9.85
CA VAL A 43 -15.86 -8.75 8.44
C VAL A 43 -17.21 -8.93 7.76
N VAL A 44 -17.52 -8.01 6.83
CA VAL A 44 -18.65 -8.14 5.91
C VAL A 44 -18.12 -8.59 4.55
N ALA A 45 -18.69 -9.67 4.02
CA ALA A 45 -18.43 -10.15 2.67
C ALA A 45 -19.40 -9.53 1.66
N CYS A 46 -18.92 -9.31 0.44
CA CYS A 46 -19.65 -8.81 -0.73
C CYS A 46 -20.62 -7.64 -0.45
N GLY A 47 -20.08 -6.56 0.11
CA GLY A 47 -20.66 -5.22 -0.08
C GLY A 47 -21.90 -4.84 0.74
N GLY A 48 -22.36 -5.64 1.70
CA GLY A 48 -23.35 -5.20 2.69
C GLY A 48 -24.79 -5.00 2.18
N PHE A 49 -25.18 -5.59 1.05
CA PHE A 49 -26.56 -5.57 0.55
C PHE A 49 -27.34 -6.83 0.94
N ASN A 50 -28.64 -6.69 1.26
CA ASN A 50 -29.63 -7.77 1.12
C ASN A 50 -29.91 -7.95 -0.39
N VAL A 51 -29.02 -8.62 -1.13
CA VAL A 51 -29.31 -9.03 -2.52
C VAL A 51 -30.02 -10.39 -2.48
N PRO A 52 -31.20 -10.56 -3.09
CA PRO A 52 -31.80 -11.87 -3.23
C PRO A 52 -31.17 -12.64 -4.41
N PRO A 53 -30.76 -13.93 -4.26
CA PRO A 53 -30.20 -14.59 -3.08
C PRO A 53 -28.82 -15.26 -3.37
N ALA A 54 -28.02 -15.48 -2.33
CA ALA A 54 -27.08 -16.62 -2.20
C ALA A 54 -25.96 -16.76 -3.26
N ASP A 55 -24.93 -15.90 -3.22
CA ASP A 55 -23.62 -16.34 -3.72
C ASP A 55 -22.95 -17.14 -2.60
N ALA A 56 -23.03 -18.48 -2.68
CA ALA A 56 -22.40 -19.34 -1.67
C ALA A 56 -20.87 -19.15 -1.64
N GLY A 57 -20.32 -18.64 -2.74
CA GLY A 57 -18.94 -18.19 -2.83
C GLY A 57 -18.75 -16.69 -2.62
N CYS A 58 -19.47 -16.12 -1.68
CA CYS A 58 -19.04 -14.87 -1.06
C CYS A 58 -19.33 -14.88 0.43
N ILE A 59 -18.86 -15.95 1.05
CA ILE A 59 -18.79 -16.11 2.50
C ILE A 59 -17.32 -16.19 2.85
N ILE A 60 -16.97 -15.73 4.05
CA ILE A 60 -15.69 -16.13 4.62
C ILE A 60 -15.83 -17.61 4.95
N ASP A 61 -14.87 -18.43 4.55
CA ASP A 61 -14.88 -19.84 4.91
C ASP A 61 -14.47 -19.95 6.39
N PRO A 62 -15.41 -20.31 7.29
CA PRO A 62 -15.11 -20.37 8.72
C PRO A 62 -14.23 -21.57 9.07
N ASP A 63 -14.04 -22.53 8.15
CA ASP A 63 -13.22 -23.72 8.37
C ASP A 63 -11.74 -23.47 8.05
N ASN A 64 -11.40 -22.30 7.48
CA ASN A 64 -10.02 -21.93 7.24
C ASN A 64 -9.36 -21.39 8.51
N ASP A 65 -8.27 -22.03 8.95
CA ASP A 65 -7.42 -21.48 10.02
C ASP A 65 -6.82 -20.14 9.57
N MET A 66 -6.25 -19.39 10.51
CA MET A 66 -5.40 -18.25 10.17
C MET A 66 -4.10 -18.76 9.52
N ASP A 67 -3.89 -18.52 8.23
CA ASP A 67 -2.71 -19.01 7.49
C ASP A 67 -1.39 -18.32 7.89
N TRP A 68 -1.43 -17.42 8.88
CA TRP A 68 -0.24 -16.86 9.50
C TRP A 68 0.48 -17.89 10.37
N HIS A 69 1.74 -18.20 10.03
CA HIS A 69 2.56 -19.16 10.75
C HIS A 69 4.05 -18.77 10.72
N LEU A 70 4.88 -19.45 11.52
CA LEU A 70 6.33 -19.22 11.53
C LEU A 70 7.00 -20.01 10.41
N HIS A 71 7.52 -19.36 9.39
CA HIS A 71 8.30 -20.01 8.35
C HIS A 71 9.70 -20.33 8.87
N CYS A 72 10.08 -21.60 8.93
CA CYS A 72 11.30 -22.06 9.59
C CYS A 72 12.11 -23.00 8.69
N PRO A 73 13.35 -23.37 9.08
CA PRO A 73 14.11 -24.38 8.35
C PRO A 73 13.32 -25.70 8.23
N ALA A 74 13.34 -26.31 7.05
CA ALA A 74 12.64 -27.58 6.83
C ALA A 74 13.09 -28.65 7.83
N GLY A 75 12.13 -29.28 8.50
CA GLY A 75 12.41 -30.28 9.55
C GLY A 75 12.85 -29.69 10.90
N ALA A 76 12.69 -28.39 11.12
CA ALA A 76 12.87 -27.79 12.44
C ALA A 76 12.04 -28.55 13.51
N PRO A 77 12.58 -28.74 14.73
CA PRO A 77 11.84 -29.42 15.79
C PRO A 77 10.51 -28.72 16.06
N THR A 78 9.43 -29.48 16.27
CA THR A 78 8.10 -28.94 16.61
C THR A 78 7.84 -28.89 18.13
N THR A 79 8.79 -29.38 18.92
CA THR A 79 8.73 -29.44 20.40
C THR A 79 10.11 -29.13 21.00
N ASN A 80 10.15 -28.72 22.27
CA ASN A 80 11.35 -28.32 23.03
C ASN A 80 12.05 -27.04 22.55
N CYS A 81 11.24 -25.99 22.41
CA CYS A 81 11.65 -24.68 21.96
C CYS A 81 12.43 -23.93 23.05
N SER A 82 13.41 -23.11 22.68
CA SER A 82 14.11 -22.22 23.61
C SER A 82 14.49 -20.90 22.92
N ALA A 83 14.89 -19.89 23.70
CA ALA A 83 15.38 -18.62 23.18
C ALA A 83 16.58 -18.74 22.22
N THR A 84 17.29 -19.87 22.23
CA THR A 84 18.44 -20.15 21.35
C THR A 84 18.16 -21.26 20.33
N ASN A 85 17.00 -21.89 20.40
CA ASN A 85 16.60 -23.00 19.55
C ASN A 85 15.08 -22.86 19.28
N LEU A 86 14.73 -21.92 18.40
CA LEU A 86 13.34 -21.71 18.01
C LEU A 86 12.84 -22.97 17.31
N CYS A 87 11.87 -23.62 17.92
CA CYS A 87 11.10 -24.69 17.29
C CYS A 87 10.13 -24.08 16.28
N CYS A 88 9.72 -24.88 15.30
CA CYS A 88 8.62 -24.56 14.41
C CYS A 88 7.36 -25.23 14.95
N PRO A 89 6.49 -24.54 15.71
CA PRO A 89 5.29 -25.15 16.31
C PRO A 89 4.24 -25.55 15.26
N ASN A 90 4.50 -25.27 13.98
CA ASN A 90 3.59 -25.51 12.90
C ASN A 90 3.30 -27.00 12.73
N THR A 91 2.10 -27.31 12.24
CA THR A 91 1.68 -28.67 11.95
C THR A 91 0.95 -28.71 10.62
N GLY A 92 0.86 -29.90 10.02
CA GLY A 92 0.16 -30.11 8.76
C GLY A 92 0.73 -29.24 7.63
N HIS A 93 -0.16 -28.47 7.02
CA HIS A 93 0.11 -27.64 5.85
C HIS A 93 0.75 -26.27 6.15
N HIS A 94 1.07 -26.00 7.42
CA HIS A 94 1.87 -24.85 7.80
C HIS A 94 3.35 -25.23 8.02
N LEU A 95 3.74 -26.48 7.79
CA LEU A 95 5.14 -26.89 7.81
C LEU A 95 5.84 -26.34 6.57
N THR A 96 7.01 -25.72 6.74
CA THR A 96 7.81 -25.22 5.63
C THR A 96 8.29 -26.37 4.71
N PRO A 97 8.03 -26.31 3.39
CA PRO A 97 8.49 -27.31 2.44
C PRO A 97 10.01 -27.44 2.35
N VAL A 98 10.46 -28.58 1.83
CA VAL A 98 11.88 -28.84 1.54
C VAL A 98 12.36 -27.82 0.51
N ASN A 99 13.46 -27.13 0.83
CA ASN A 99 14.05 -26.03 0.03
C ASN A 99 13.21 -24.74 -0.05
N ASP A 100 12.25 -24.55 0.87
CA ASP A 100 11.49 -23.31 0.93
C ASP A 100 11.80 -22.43 2.14
N SER A 101 12.88 -22.69 2.86
CA SER A 101 13.20 -21.86 4.01
C SER A 101 13.50 -20.43 3.57
N MET A 102 12.79 -19.47 4.17
CA MET A 102 12.84 -18.05 3.84
C MET A 102 12.97 -17.25 5.13
N ALA A 103 14.03 -16.45 5.24
CA ALA A 103 14.19 -15.46 6.30
C ALA A 103 15.11 -14.34 5.81
N HIS A 104 14.79 -13.10 6.16
CA HIS A 104 15.68 -11.97 5.95
C HIS A 104 16.81 -12.00 6.97
N SER A 105 16.49 -12.21 8.25
CA SER A 105 17.47 -12.35 9.32
C SER A 105 17.24 -13.60 10.16
N GLY A 106 18.30 -14.06 10.84
CA GLY A 106 18.22 -15.30 11.61
C GLY A 106 17.89 -16.51 10.73
N SER A 107 16.96 -17.36 11.20
CA SER A 107 16.55 -18.59 10.51
C SER A 107 15.07 -18.66 10.16
N ASN A 108 14.25 -17.75 10.69
CA ASN A 108 12.79 -17.85 10.64
C ASN A 108 12.18 -16.52 10.21
N SER A 109 11.04 -16.55 9.55
CA SER A 109 10.20 -15.38 9.27
C SER A 109 8.73 -15.69 9.59
N LEU A 110 7.86 -14.69 9.54
CA LEU A 110 6.41 -14.89 9.50
C LEU A 110 5.98 -15.11 8.05
N HIS A 111 5.01 -15.99 7.84
CA HIS A 111 4.43 -16.27 6.53
C HIS A 111 2.90 -16.37 6.63
N TRP A 112 2.20 -15.66 5.76
CA TRP A 112 0.79 -15.91 5.46
C TRP A 112 0.70 -16.65 4.13
N GLY A 113 0.27 -17.91 4.19
CA GLY A 113 0.17 -18.79 3.04
C GLY A 113 -0.02 -20.24 3.51
N TYR A 114 -0.16 -21.15 2.55
CA TYR A 114 -0.49 -22.54 2.83
C TYR A 114 0.30 -23.49 1.92
N HIS A 115 0.88 -24.53 2.52
CA HIS A 115 1.76 -25.48 1.84
C HIS A 115 1.04 -26.80 1.54
N PHE A 116 0.61 -27.00 0.29
CA PHE A 116 -0.09 -28.23 -0.10
C PHE A 116 0.84 -29.44 -0.26
N ASP A 117 2.14 -29.22 -0.51
CA ASP A 117 3.13 -30.28 -0.70
C ASP A 117 4.47 -29.93 -0.05
N LEU A 118 4.79 -30.62 1.04
CA LEU A 118 6.05 -30.40 1.77
C LEU A 118 7.30 -30.78 0.98
N ALA A 119 7.17 -31.47 -0.15
CA ALA A 119 8.29 -31.80 -1.02
C ALA A 119 8.47 -30.81 -2.17
N ASP A 120 7.50 -29.95 -2.46
CA ASP A 120 7.49 -29.06 -3.63
C ASP A 120 6.87 -27.70 -3.30
N ARG A 121 7.75 -26.71 -3.11
CA ARG A 121 7.37 -25.31 -2.84
C ARG A 121 6.61 -24.60 -3.95
N LEU A 122 6.54 -25.20 -5.16
CA LEU A 122 5.76 -24.64 -6.27
C LEU A 122 4.25 -24.79 -6.07
N LYS A 123 3.83 -25.50 -5.01
CA LYS A 123 2.44 -25.70 -4.64
C LYS A 123 2.06 -24.91 -3.37
N ASP A 124 2.88 -23.94 -3.03
CA ASP A 124 2.54 -22.95 -2.02
C ASP A 124 1.53 -21.98 -2.64
N THR A 125 0.47 -21.70 -1.91
CA THR A 125 -0.63 -20.84 -2.37
C THR A 125 -1.33 -20.22 -1.15
N THR A 126 -2.31 -19.36 -1.38
CA THR A 126 -3.25 -18.91 -0.35
C THR A 126 -4.55 -19.73 -0.38
N ARG A 127 -5.21 -19.91 0.78
CA ARG A 127 -6.57 -20.48 0.81
C ARG A 127 -7.57 -19.41 0.42
N PHE A 128 -8.62 -19.74 -0.33
CA PHE A 128 -9.66 -18.78 -0.70
C PHE A 128 -10.49 -18.33 0.50
N ARG A 129 -11.23 -17.23 0.31
CA ARG A 129 -12.24 -16.73 1.26
C ARG A 129 -11.69 -16.40 2.63
N GLN A 130 -10.44 -15.97 2.68
CA GLN A 130 -9.78 -15.73 3.94
C GLN A 130 -9.56 -14.24 4.15
N ILE A 131 -9.61 -13.87 5.41
CA ILE A 131 -9.04 -12.62 5.88
C ILE A 131 -8.37 -12.93 7.21
N ALA A 132 -7.08 -12.69 7.33
CA ALA A 132 -6.34 -13.12 8.51
C ALA A 132 -5.35 -12.04 8.92
N ALA A 133 -5.15 -11.87 10.22
CA ALA A 133 -4.18 -10.89 10.69
C ALA A 133 -3.40 -11.40 11.89
N PHE A 134 -2.16 -10.95 12.03
CA PHE A 134 -1.46 -10.99 13.30
C PHE A 134 -1.26 -9.59 13.86
N MET A 135 -1.21 -9.46 15.18
CA MET A 135 -1.14 -8.15 15.83
C MET A 135 -0.08 -8.10 16.94
N THR A 136 0.43 -6.90 17.18
CA THR A 136 1.31 -6.61 18.29
C THR A 136 0.54 -6.60 19.61
N ARG A 137 1.29 -6.67 20.71
CA ARG A 137 0.79 -6.19 22.00
C ARG A 137 0.57 -4.67 21.97
N PRO A 138 -0.11 -4.11 22.99
CA PRO A 138 -0.16 -2.67 23.19
C PRO A 138 1.26 -2.09 23.31
N ILE A 139 1.53 -1.04 22.54
CA ILE A 139 2.79 -0.32 22.44
C ILE A 139 2.53 1.10 22.91
N ASN A 140 3.30 1.62 23.87
CA ASN A 140 3.21 3.04 24.20
C ASN A 140 4.25 3.80 23.38
N LEU A 141 3.82 4.78 22.60
CA LEU A 141 4.70 5.60 21.78
C LEU A 141 5.24 6.78 22.59
N ALA A 142 6.49 7.15 22.32
CA ALA A 142 7.17 8.27 22.96
C ALA A 142 6.41 9.58 22.71
N LEU A 143 6.21 10.38 23.76
CA LEU A 143 5.70 11.76 23.64
C LEU A 143 6.83 12.74 23.26
N PHE A 144 8.07 12.41 23.62
CA PHE A 144 9.28 13.18 23.33
C PHE A 144 10.27 12.26 22.59
N PRO A 145 10.06 12.02 21.28
CA PRO A 145 10.87 11.11 20.49
C PRO A 145 12.28 11.68 20.24
N ASP A 146 13.28 10.81 20.21
CA ASP A 146 14.60 11.14 19.68
C ASP A 146 14.58 11.15 18.14
N THR A 147 15.65 11.65 17.52
CA THR A 147 15.76 11.60 16.06
C THR A 147 15.79 10.15 15.57
N GLY A 148 14.81 9.77 14.73
CA GLY A 148 14.65 8.40 14.22
C GLY A 148 13.72 7.50 15.04
N ASP A 149 13.09 8.04 16.09
CA ASP A 149 11.99 7.38 16.79
C ASP A 149 10.65 7.50 16.02
N LEU A 150 9.65 6.73 16.46
CA LEU A 150 8.31 6.66 15.88
C LEU A 150 8.32 6.19 14.42
N GLU A 151 9.25 5.30 14.10
CA GLU A 151 9.28 4.59 12.82
C GLU A 151 8.94 3.12 13.06
N LEU A 152 7.98 2.59 12.31
CA LEU A 152 7.80 1.15 12.14
C LEU A 152 8.51 0.74 10.85
N SER A 153 9.27 -0.35 10.89
CA SER A 153 9.84 -0.97 9.69
C SER A 153 9.80 -2.48 9.77
N PHE A 154 9.78 -3.13 8.61
CA PHE A 154 9.96 -4.58 8.47
C PHE A 154 10.46 -4.91 7.06
N PHE A 155 11.06 -6.06 6.88
CA PHE A 155 11.36 -6.63 5.57
C PHE A 155 10.21 -7.53 5.13
N GLN A 156 9.86 -7.47 3.85
CA GLN A 156 8.81 -8.30 3.30
C GLN A 156 9.11 -8.86 1.92
N ILE A 157 8.39 -9.93 1.61
CA ILE A 157 8.13 -10.46 0.26
C ILE A 157 6.63 -10.70 0.18
N ALA A 158 5.92 -9.91 -0.63
CA ALA A 158 4.54 -10.18 -1.03
C ALA A 158 4.56 -10.76 -2.44
N ASP A 159 4.05 -11.98 -2.59
CA ASP A 159 3.91 -12.72 -3.85
C ASP A 159 2.49 -13.30 -3.87
N MET A 160 1.52 -12.44 -4.21
CA MET A 160 0.09 -12.68 -4.05
C MET A 160 -0.65 -12.37 -5.34
N MET A 161 -1.77 -13.07 -5.57
CA MET A 161 -2.50 -12.99 -6.82
C MET A 161 -2.99 -11.59 -7.21
N SER A 162 -2.68 -11.16 -8.42
CA SER A 162 -2.86 -9.79 -8.90
C SER A 162 -3.28 -9.68 -10.38
N ASN A 163 -2.93 -8.57 -11.03
CA ASN A 163 -3.02 -8.40 -12.47
C ASN A 163 -1.72 -8.69 -13.21
N ASP A 164 -0.65 -9.06 -12.50
CA ASP A 164 0.65 -9.29 -13.10
C ASP A 164 0.80 -10.74 -13.61
N GLU A 165 -0.19 -11.58 -13.30
CA GLU A 165 -0.24 -12.97 -13.70
C GLU A 165 -0.84 -13.11 -15.08
N PRO A 166 -0.13 -13.78 -16.00
CA PRO A 166 -0.52 -13.86 -17.40
C PRO A 166 -1.81 -14.67 -17.63
N THR A 167 -2.23 -15.44 -16.61
CA THR A 167 -3.42 -16.30 -16.61
C THR A 167 -4.68 -15.56 -16.17
N LEU A 168 -4.54 -14.36 -15.57
CA LEU A 168 -5.64 -13.56 -15.04
C LEU A 168 -5.92 -12.32 -15.90
N ASN A 169 -7.20 -12.09 -16.20
CA ASN A 169 -7.66 -10.90 -16.92
C ASN A 169 -8.11 -9.80 -15.94
N ALA A 170 -7.26 -9.47 -14.95
CA ALA A 170 -7.50 -8.34 -14.07
C ALA A 170 -7.16 -7.00 -14.73
N LYS A 171 -7.75 -5.92 -14.21
CA LYS A 171 -7.39 -4.58 -14.66
C LYS A 171 -5.99 -4.22 -14.15
N PRO A 172 -5.20 -3.46 -14.92
CA PRO A 172 -3.85 -3.07 -14.51
C PRO A 172 -3.84 -2.34 -13.16
N GLY A 173 -2.91 -2.74 -12.27
CA GLY A 173 -2.73 -2.21 -10.92
C GLY A 173 -3.74 -2.72 -9.88
N GLN A 174 -4.50 -3.78 -10.13
CA GLN A 174 -5.43 -4.37 -9.17
C GLN A 174 -4.92 -5.71 -8.59
N ALA A 175 -5.08 -5.88 -7.29
CA ALA A 175 -4.77 -7.12 -6.56
C ALA A 175 -6.04 -7.89 -6.19
N PHE A 176 -5.99 -9.21 -6.32
CA PHE A 176 -7.03 -10.13 -5.85
C PHE A 176 -6.75 -10.59 -4.43
N ASP A 177 -5.51 -10.98 -4.17
CA ASP A 177 -5.02 -11.33 -2.85
C ASP A 177 -4.04 -10.25 -2.44
N TYR A 178 -4.12 -9.81 -1.20
CA TYR A 178 -3.33 -8.66 -0.80
C TYR A 178 -3.23 -8.50 0.71
N GLY A 179 -2.18 -7.79 1.10
CA GLY A 179 -1.88 -7.44 2.49
C GLY A 179 -1.86 -5.93 2.73
N ASP A 180 -2.20 -5.53 3.95
CA ASP A 180 -1.88 -4.20 4.48
C ASP A 180 -1.55 -4.21 5.97
N VAL A 181 -1.22 -3.03 6.50
CA VAL A 181 -0.91 -2.84 7.92
C VAL A 181 -1.85 -1.81 8.49
N GLN A 182 -2.35 -2.07 9.70
CA GLN A 182 -3.35 -1.25 10.36
C GLN A 182 -2.94 -0.97 11.81
N ILE A 183 -3.44 0.12 12.36
CA ILE A 183 -3.16 0.59 13.71
C ILE A 183 -4.46 0.93 14.43
N GLN A 184 -4.48 0.75 15.73
CA GLN A 184 -5.59 1.14 16.58
C GLN A 184 -5.07 1.82 17.83
N ILE A 185 -5.77 2.88 18.24
CA ILE A 185 -5.43 3.70 19.39
C ILE A 185 -6.27 3.27 20.60
N ASP A 186 -5.66 3.24 21.77
CA ASP A 186 -6.37 3.14 23.04
C ASP A 186 -6.97 4.50 23.41
N GLN A 187 -8.29 4.56 23.55
CA GLN A 187 -9.01 5.79 23.86
C GLN A 187 -9.01 6.12 25.35
N ASP A 188 -8.66 5.14 26.21
CA ASP A 188 -8.45 5.38 27.63
C ASP A 188 -6.96 5.51 27.90
N PRO A 189 -6.49 6.68 28.36
CA PRO A 189 -5.08 6.86 28.65
C PRO A 189 -4.65 6.19 29.97
N ASN A 190 -5.55 5.52 30.70
CA ASN A 190 -5.22 4.73 31.86
C ASN A 190 -4.66 3.35 31.45
N PRO A 191 -3.38 3.02 31.71
CA PRO A 191 -2.78 1.75 31.29
C PRO A 191 -3.39 0.51 31.96
N ALA A 192 -4.24 0.69 32.99
CA ALA A 192 -4.97 -0.39 33.64
C ALA A 192 -6.36 -0.66 33.02
N THR A 193 -6.78 0.12 32.03
CA THR A 193 -8.09 0.00 31.39
C THR A 193 -7.94 0.15 29.89
N ASP A 194 -8.16 -0.93 29.17
CA ASP A 194 -8.12 -0.93 27.72
C ASP A 194 -9.47 -0.44 27.15
N ALA A 195 -9.45 0.64 26.37
CA ALA A 195 -10.60 1.15 25.61
C ALA A 195 -10.21 1.36 24.14
N TRP A 196 -9.87 0.27 23.47
CA TRP A 196 -9.46 0.27 22.07
C TRP A 196 -10.52 0.90 21.14
N GLY A 197 -10.08 1.87 20.34
CA GLY A 197 -10.90 2.61 19.38
C GLY A 197 -11.22 1.80 18.12
N VAL A 198 -11.08 2.39 16.94
CA VAL A 198 -11.28 1.69 15.66
C VAL A 198 -9.93 1.42 14.99
N TRP A 199 -9.85 0.38 14.17
CA TRP A 199 -8.68 0.16 13.32
C TRP A 199 -8.65 1.16 12.16
N ASP A 200 -7.45 1.69 11.89
CA ASP A 200 -7.18 2.55 10.75
C ASP A 200 -5.97 2.03 9.96
N LYS A 201 -5.88 2.36 8.68
CA LYS A 201 -4.80 1.89 7.81
C LYS A 201 -3.52 2.69 8.05
N LEU A 202 -2.42 1.99 8.32
CA LEU A 202 -1.08 2.57 8.21
C LEU A 202 -0.68 2.55 6.74
N VAL A 203 -0.04 3.62 6.29
CA VAL A 203 0.45 3.68 4.91
C VAL A 203 1.95 3.87 4.93
N PRO A 204 2.69 3.01 4.21
CA PRO A 204 4.13 3.08 4.15
C PRO A 204 4.61 4.35 3.46
N PHE A 205 5.83 4.78 3.79
CA PHE A 205 6.58 5.79 3.05
C PHE A 205 7.74 5.24 2.22
N GLN A 206 8.25 4.06 2.58
CA GLN A 206 9.28 3.37 1.82
C GLN A 206 8.73 2.04 1.37
N ASN A 207 8.97 1.68 0.09
CA ASN A 207 8.40 0.50 -0.56
C ASN A 207 6.88 0.47 -0.38
N VAL A 208 6.25 1.48 -1.00
CA VAL A 208 4.83 1.79 -0.84
C VAL A 208 3.93 0.70 -1.43
N TYR A 209 2.63 0.82 -1.21
CA TYR A 209 1.65 -0.11 -1.76
C TYR A 209 1.72 -0.12 -3.30
N ASP A 210 1.91 -1.31 -3.87
CA ASP A 210 2.11 -1.52 -5.30
C ASP A 210 0.80 -1.68 -6.10
N HIS A 211 -0.28 -2.08 -5.42
CA HIS A 211 -1.57 -2.33 -6.04
C HIS A 211 -2.71 -1.60 -5.31
N ILE A 212 -3.89 -1.60 -5.91
CA ILE A 212 -5.17 -1.33 -5.25
C ILE A 212 -6.00 -2.62 -5.20
N PRO A 213 -6.88 -2.81 -4.21
CA PRO A 213 -7.83 -3.91 -4.20
C PRO A 213 -8.65 -3.97 -5.48
N GLN A 214 -8.96 -5.18 -5.93
CA GLN A 214 -9.88 -5.39 -7.04
C GLN A 214 -11.24 -4.72 -6.77
N ILE A 215 -11.76 -4.02 -7.78
CA ILE A 215 -13.08 -3.40 -7.72
C ILE A 215 -14.12 -4.45 -8.10
N TRP A 216 -14.78 -5.05 -7.10
CA TRP A 216 -15.78 -6.11 -7.33
C TRP A 216 -16.91 -5.70 -8.30
N SER A 217 -17.35 -4.44 -8.28
CA SER A 217 -18.37 -3.97 -9.22
C SER A 217 -17.96 -3.93 -10.68
N ASP A 218 -16.70 -4.17 -11.03
CA ASP A 218 -16.32 -4.26 -12.44
C ASP A 218 -17.03 -5.42 -13.17
N PHE A 219 -17.63 -6.36 -12.44
CA PHE A 219 -18.47 -7.43 -12.99
C PHE A 219 -19.97 -7.11 -13.06
N GLN A 220 -20.46 -5.98 -12.51
CA GLN A 220 -21.91 -5.69 -12.41
C GLN A 220 -22.28 -4.20 -12.60
N ILE A 221 -23.59 -3.92 -12.69
CA ILE A 221 -24.19 -2.61 -12.94
C ILE A 221 -24.36 -1.72 -11.68
N SER A 222 -23.92 -2.16 -10.50
CA SER A 222 -24.00 -1.40 -9.23
C SER A 222 -22.64 -1.39 -8.52
N PRO A 223 -22.18 -0.24 -7.98
CA PRO A 223 -20.84 -0.11 -7.41
C PRO A 223 -20.66 -0.91 -6.12
N THR A 224 -19.59 -1.70 -6.05
CA THR A 224 -19.16 -2.53 -4.92
C THR A 224 -17.63 -2.42 -4.89
N TYR A 225 -17.10 -1.84 -3.81
CA TYR A 225 -15.75 -1.25 -3.80
C TYR A 225 -14.64 -2.21 -3.32
N CYS A 226 -15.00 -3.36 -2.75
CA CYS A 226 -14.10 -4.47 -2.40
C CYS A 226 -14.91 -5.73 -2.06
N GLN A 227 -14.22 -6.86 -1.98
CA GLN A 227 -14.81 -8.16 -1.67
C GLN A 227 -15.07 -8.35 -0.17
N TRP A 228 -14.08 -8.05 0.69
CA TRP A 228 -14.23 -8.06 2.14
C TRP A 228 -13.92 -6.70 2.76
N THR A 229 -14.64 -6.37 3.83
CA THR A 229 -14.40 -5.16 4.61
C THR A 229 -14.40 -5.51 6.10
N PRO A 230 -13.28 -5.29 6.81
CA PRO A 230 -13.26 -5.36 8.27
C PRO A 230 -14.26 -4.38 8.87
N VAL A 231 -15.14 -4.86 9.75
CA VAL A 231 -16.12 -3.99 10.44
C VAL A 231 -15.54 -3.37 11.72
N ASP A 232 -14.43 -3.90 12.20
CA ASP A 232 -13.71 -3.39 13.38
C ASP A 232 -12.90 -2.11 13.09
N ALA A 233 -12.93 -1.62 11.85
CA ALA A 233 -12.52 -0.28 11.45
C ALA A 233 -13.57 0.80 11.79
N GLY A 234 -14.75 0.42 12.29
CA GLY A 234 -15.78 1.38 12.73
C GLY A 234 -16.56 1.99 11.59
N THR A 235 -17.12 3.19 11.79
CA THR A 235 -18.10 3.80 10.86
C THR A 235 -17.76 5.23 10.40
N LEU A 236 -16.61 5.80 10.74
CA LEU A 236 -16.26 7.20 10.44
C LEU A 236 -14.80 7.37 9.98
N PRO A 237 -14.52 8.24 8.98
CA PRO A 237 -15.49 8.89 8.08
C PRO A 237 -16.14 7.85 7.15
N TYR A 238 -17.44 7.98 6.93
CA TYR A 238 -18.23 6.99 6.20
C TYR A 238 -17.70 6.76 4.79
N ALA A 239 -17.30 5.52 4.50
CA ALA A 239 -17.34 5.01 3.13
C ALA A 239 -18.81 4.72 2.76
N PRO A 240 -19.18 4.57 1.47
CA PRO A 240 -20.58 4.49 1.03
C PRO A 240 -21.41 3.36 1.68
N ARG A 241 -20.78 2.44 2.42
CA ARG A 241 -21.37 1.27 3.08
C ARG A 241 -21.61 1.40 4.59
N GLY A 242 -21.37 2.56 5.20
CA GLY A 242 -21.63 2.75 6.64
C GLY A 242 -20.52 2.22 7.56
N VAL A 243 -19.42 1.71 7.00
CA VAL A 243 -18.21 1.27 7.68
C VAL A 243 -17.00 2.07 7.16
N HIS A 244 -15.97 2.25 7.99
CA HIS A 244 -14.67 2.76 7.55
C HIS A 244 -13.94 1.66 6.79
N GLU A 245 -13.61 1.90 5.54
CA GLU A 245 -13.02 0.90 4.67
C GLU A 245 -11.51 1.04 4.68
N THR A 246 -10.78 0.02 5.14
CA THR A 246 -9.30 0.05 5.21
C THR A 246 -8.63 -0.83 4.14
N MET A 247 -9.36 -1.82 3.61
CA MET A 247 -8.86 -2.82 2.66
C MET A 247 -9.57 -2.75 1.30
N CYS A 248 -10.11 -1.59 0.94
CA CYS A 248 -10.94 -1.40 -0.25
C CYS A 248 -10.39 -0.30 -1.15
N TRP A 249 -10.79 -0.33 -2.42
CA TRP A 249 -10.47 0.74 -3.35
C TRP A 249 -10.95 2.10 -2.81
N PRO A 250 -10.16 3.19 -2.94
CA PRO A 250 -8.92 3.34 -3.69
C PRO A 250 -7.63 3.13 -2.88
N LEU A 251 -7.72 2.53 -1.69
CA LEU A 251 -6.56 2.41 -0.79
C LEU A 251 -5.53 1.45 -1.37
N GLY A 252 -4.25 1.81 -1.30
CA GLY A 252 -3.17 0.93 -1.74
C GLY A 252 -3.05 -0.32 -0.89
N VAL A 253 -2.61 -1.43 -1.46
CA VAL A 253 -2.31 -2.71 -0.80
C VAL A 253 -1.06 -3.35 -1.41
N TRP A 254 -0.45 -4.30 -0.70
CA TRP A 254 0.65 -5.10 -1.26
C TRP A 254 0.14 -6.34 -1.94
N SER A 255 0.66 -6.62 -3.14
CA SER A 255 0.48 -7.91 -3.83
C SER A 255 1.82 -8.49 -4.27
N ASN A 256 2.65 -7.66 -4.90
CA ASN A 256 3.89 -8.04 -5.60
C ASN A 256 5.03 -7.12 -5.20
N CYS A 257 5.53 -7.30 -3.98
CA CYS A 257 6.55 -6.46 -3.38
C CYS A 257 7.70 -7.31 -2.81
N GLY A 258 8.86 -7.30 -3.48
CA GLY A 258 9.93 -8.27 -3.23
C GLY A 258 9.82 -9.49 -4.14
N TRP A 259 10.72 -10.47 -3.99
CA TRP A 259 10.72 -11.65 -4.86
C TRP A 259 11.27 -12.90 -4.17
N LYS A 260 10.50 -14.00 -4.15
CA LYS A 260 10.92 -15.24 -3.45
C LYS A 260 12.07 -15.99 -4.14
N TRP A 261 12.16 -15.89 -5.47
CA TRP A 261 12.91 -16.86 -6.27
C TRP A 261 14.37 -16.54 -6.50
N ASP A 262 14.72 -15.26 -6.63
CA ASP A 262 16.09 -14.78 -6.79
C ASP A 262 16.17 -13.26 -6.55
N LEU A 263 17.32 -12.66 -6.88
CA LEU A 263 17.59 -11.22 -6.72
C LEU A 263 17.34 -10.40 -8.00
N SER A 264 16.70 -10.96 -9.02
CA SER A 264 16.58 -10.33 -10.35
C SER A 264 15.60 -9.15 -10.40
N THR A 265 14.67 -9.09 -9.44
CA THR A 265 13.63 -8.06 -9.40
C THR A 265 13.13 -7.84 -7.96
N THR A 266 12.63 -6.64 -7.68
CA THR A 266 11.83 -6.32 -6.48
C THR A 266 10.33 -6.29 -6.80
N LYS A 267 9.95 -6.78 -7.98
CA LYS A 267 8.62 -6.72 -8.58
C LYS A 267 8.13 -5.28 -8.70
N GLU A 268 6.96 -4.96 -8.16
CA GLU A 268 6.36 -3.63 -8.28
C GLU A 268 6.86 -2.67 -7.19
N CYS A 269 7.66 -3.15 -6.23
CA CYS A 269 8.26 -2.30 -5.21
C CYS A 269 9.52 -1.57 -5.70
N PRO A 270 9.68 -0.26 -5.43
CA PRO A 270 10.83 0.54 -5.86
C PRO A 270 12.20 0.01 -5.41
N GLY A 271 12.27 -0.72 -4.30
CA GLY A 271 13.49 -1.28 -3.74
C GLY A 271 14.25 -0.30 -2.81
N PRO A 272 15.56 -0.53 -2.57
CA PRO A 272 16.36 -1.64 -3.08
C PRO A 272 15.94 -2.98 -2.46
N GLY A 273 16.16 -4.06 -3.22
CA GLY A 273 16.05 -5.42 -2.71
C GLY A 273 17.33 -5.87 -2.00
N VAL A 274 17.18 -6.71 -0.98
CA VAL A 274 18.27 -7.27 -0.17
C VAL A 274 18.12 -8.78 -0.06
N GLN A 275 19.21 -9.51 -0.25
CA GLN A 275 19.24 -10.95 -0.07
C GLN A 275 19.03 -11.32 1.41
N GLY A 276 18.10 -12.24 1.68
CA GLY A 276 17.90 -12.76 3.03
C GLY A 276 19.03 -13.66 3.54
N SER A 277 19.08 -13.88 4.86
CA SER A 277 20.01 -14.81 5.50
C SER A 277 19.75 -16.27 5.14
N VAL A 278 18.50 -16.61 4.82
CA VAL A 278 18.05 -17.95 4.43
C VAL A 278 17.15 -17.85 3.21
N GLY A 279 17.31 -18.78 2.28
CA GLY A 279 16.52 -18.85 1.06
C GLY A 279 17.10 -18.01 -0.08
N THR A 280 16.34 -17.93 -1.17
CA THR A 280 16.70 -17.21 -2.40
C THR A 280 16.05 -15.83 -2.49
N GLY A 281 15.26 -15.45 -1.50
CA GLY A 281 14.42 -14.26 -1.52
C GLY A 281 15.18 -12.94 -1.60
N ASN A 282 14.68 -12.05 -2.45
CA ASN A 282 14.95 -10.63 -2.50
C ASN A 282 13.91 -9.89 -1.67
N TRP A 283 14.31 -9.50 -0.46
CA TRP A 283 13.48 -8.81 0.51
C TRP A 283 13.52 -7.31 0.30
N VAL A 284 12.41 -6.64 0.55
CA VAL A 284 12.35 -5.18 0.51
C VAL A 284 11.93 -4.62 1.86
N GLN A 285 12.61 -3.56 2.30
CA GLN A 285 12.30 -2.94 3.58
C GLN A 285 11.19 -1.91 3.43
N THR A 286 10.12 -2.11 4.18
CA THR A 286 8.98 -1.18 4.23
C THR A 286 9.02 -0.40 5.52
N LYS A 287 8.63 0.88 5.47
CA LYS A 287 8.66 1.79 6.62
C LYS A 287 7.40 2.64 6.73
N PHE A 288 7.03 2.99 7.95
CA PHE A 288 5.87 3.82 8.28
C PHE A 288 6.24 4.87 9.30
N ASP A 289 5.60 6.03 9.14
CA ASP A 289 5.66 7.12 10.08
C ASP A 289 4.57 6.98 11.16
N LEU A 290 4.98 6.89 12.42
CA LEU A 290 4.10 6.85 13.59
C LEU A 290 4.00 8.19 14.33
N HIS A 291 4.61 9.28 13.83
CA HIS A 291 4.46 10.62 14.40
C HIS A 291 3.00 11.08 14.56
N PRO A 292 2.04 10.73 13.68
CA PRO A 292 0.62 11.04 13.91
C PRO A 292 0.04 10.45 15.20
N TYR A 293 0.71 9.46 15.79
CA TYR A 293 0.30 8.74 17.01
C TYR A 293 1.20 9.08 18.21
N LEU A 294 1.91 10.21 18.16
CA LEU A 294 2.79 10.70 19.22
C LEU A 294 2.15 10.59 20.63
N GLY A 295 2.86 9.93 21.56
CA GLY A 295 2.41 9.76 22.95
C GLY A 295 1.21 8.81 23.16
N GLN A 296 0.68 8.22 22.08
CA GLN A 296 -0.48 7.33 22.16
C GLN A 296 -0.07 5.91 22.52
N ARG A 297 -1.02 5.18 23.10
CA ARG A 297 -0.92 3.72 23.27
C ARG A 297 -1.65 3.08 22.09
N VAL A 298 -0.94 2.26 21.34
CA VAL A 298 -1.40 1.72 20.07
C VAL A 298 -1.23 0.21 20.01
N ARG A 299 -1.92 -0.44 19.08
CA ARG A 299 -1.57 -1.79 18.61
C ARG A 299 -1.58 -1.79 17.09
N ILE A 300 -0.71 -2.62 16.50
CA ILE A 300 -0.51 -2.67 15.05
C ILE A 300 -0.82 -4.10 14.59
N ARG A 301 -1.47 -4.25 13.43
CA ARG A 301 -1.72 -5.55 12.82
C ARG A 301 -1.29 -5.58 11.36
N TRP A 302 -0.84 -6.73 10.91
CA TRP A 302 -0.66 -7.07 9.50
C TRP A 302 -1.84 -7.95 9.12
N ILE A 303 -2.58 -7.53 8.11
CA ILE A 303 -3.82 -8.18 7.70
C ILE A 303 -3.76 -8.50 6.22
N ALA A 304 -4.17 -9.70 5.86
CA ALA A 304 -4.17 -10.20 4.50
C ALA A 304 -5.56 -10.72 4.13
N GLN A 305 -5.84 -10.74 2.84
CA GLN A 305 -7.06 -11.34 2.29
C GLN A 305 -6.79 -12.10 0.99
N SER A 306 -7.60 -13.11 0.72
CA SER A 306 -7.48 -13.98 -0.46
C SER A 306 -8.81 -14.20 -1.15
N TRP A 307 -8.92 -13.82 -2.42
CA TRP A 307 -10.10 -13.82 -3.29
C TRP A 307 -10.85 -15.17 -3.35
N GLU A 308 -12.04 -15.15 -3.93
CA GLU A 308 -12.82 -16.32 -4.29
C GLU A 308 -13.49 -16.09 -5.65
N PHE A 309 -13.26 -16.99 -6.60
CA PHE A 309 -13.95 -16.97 -7.89
C PHE A 309 -14.94 -18.14 -8.08
N ASN A 310 -15.02 -19.10 -7.16
CA ASN A 310 -16.05 -20.15 -7.16
C ASN A 310 -16.31 -20.74 -5.75
N GLN A 311 -17.50 -21.33 -5.59
CA GLN A 311 -18.08 -21.77 -4.31
C GLN A 311 -17.46 -23.06 -3.72
N THR A 312 -16.71 -23.81 -4.51
CA THR A 312 -16.33 -25.21 -4.22
C THR A 312 -14.86 -25.42 -3.94
N ALA A 313 -13.99 -24.59 -4.52
CA ALA A 313 -12.56 -24.70 -4.29
C ALA A 313 -12.16 -24.00 -2.99
N GLN A 314 -11.13 -24.53 -2.34
CA GLN A 314 -10.57 -23.99 -1.12
C GLN A 314 -9.23 -23.28 -1.33
N SER A 315 -8.62 -23.39 -2.51
CA SER A 315 -7.37 -22.70 -2.89
C SER A 315 -7.18 -22.67 -4.41
N TYR A 316 -6.21 -21.86 -4.88
CA TYR A 316 -5.81 -21.85 -6.28
C TYR A 316 -5.24 -23.20 -6.73
N GLU A 317 -4.51 -23.89 -5.85
CA GLU A 317 -3.99 -25.24 -6.09
C GLU A 317 -5.12 -26.26 -6.33
N GLU A 318 -6.21 -26.23 -5.56
CA GLU A 318 -7.34 -27.16 -5.72
C GLU A 318 -8.12 -26.90 -7.01
N TYR A 319 -8.43 -25.64 -7.32
CA TYR A 319 -9.22 -25.31 -8.50
C TYR A 319 -8.44 -25.48 -9.80
N GLY A 320 -7.20 -25.01 -9.82
CA GLY A 320 -6.46 -24.82 -11.05
C GLY A 320 -5.96 -26.13 -11.67
N GLY A 321 -5.85 -27.20 -10.87
CA GLY A 321 -5.12 -28.39 -11.27
C GLY A 321 -3.81 -28.02 -11.96
N SER A 322 -3.39 -28.76 -12.99
CA SER A 322 -2.11 -28.53 -13.69
C SER A 322 -1.91 -27.15 -14.34
N ASN A 323 -2.93 -26.28 -14.38
CA ASN A 323 -2.87 -24.97 -15.05
C ASN A 323 -2.49 -23.81 -14.12
N TRP A 324 -2.68 -23.95 -12.80
CA TRP A 324 -2.29 -22.94 -11.80
C TRP A 324 -1.28 -23.48 -10.78
N THR A 325 -1.09 -24.81 -10.71
CA THR A 325 -0.18 -25.53 -9.78
C THR A 325 1.32 -25.15 -9.80
N ARG A 326 1.70 -24.07 -10.52
CA ARG A 326 3.10 -23.63 -10.71
C ARG A 326 3.23 -22.12 -10.97
N ASP A 327 2.18 -21.34 -10.76
CA ASP A 327 2.31 -19.90 -10.94
C ASP A 327 3.18 -19.35 -9.80
N LEU A 328 4.29 -18.71 -10.18
CA LEU A 328 5.30 -18.15 -9.28
C LEU A 328 4.82 -16.83 -8.64
N TYR A 329 3.52 -16.68 -8.39
CA TYR A 329 2.87 -15.38 -8.16
C TYR A 329 1.72 -15.46 -7.13
N ASP A 330 1.70 -16.47 -6.27
CA ASP A 330 0.63 -16.68 -5.27
C ASP A 330 1.14 -17.36 -4.00
N GLU A 331 2.45 -17.36 -3.77
CA GLU A 331 3.02 -18.16 -2.71
C GLU A 331 2.78 -17.57 -1.31
N GLY A 332 2.30 -16.32 -1.21
CA GLY A 332 1.84 -15.69 0.03
C GLY A 332 2.60 -14.43 0.42
N TRP A 333 2.62 -14.13 1.72
CA TRP A 333 3.25 -12.94 2.28
C TRP A 333 4.22 -13.27 3.42
N TRP A 334 5.50 -12.97 3.21
CA TRP A 334 6.53 -13.08 4.24
C TRP A 334 6.83 -11.74 4.90
N VAL A 335 6.98 -11.76 6.23
CA VAL A 335 7.35 -10.60 7.05
C VAL A 335 8.48 -10.98 8.01
N ASP A 336 9.51 -10.15 8.08
CA ASP A 336 10.65 -10.37 8.97
C ASP A 336 11.20 -9.04 9.50
N ASP A 337 11.99 -9.10 10.57
CA ASP A 337 12.67 -7.95 11.19
C ASP A 337 11.74 -6.77 11.52
N ILE A 338 10.55 -7.07 12.08
CA ILE A 338 9.64 -6.04 12.57
C ILE A 338 10.33 -5.23 13.67
N ARG A 339 10.58 -3.96 13.38
CA ARG A 339 11.26 -3.03 14.27
C ARG A 339 10.41 -1.78 14.43
N LEU A 340 10.17 -1.41 15.68
CA LEU A 340 9.57 -0.14 16.06
C LEU A 340 10.57 0.66 16.91
N THR A 341 10.73 1.94 16.61
CA THR A 341 11.52 2.89 17.40
C THR A 341 10.60 3.86 18.16
N GLY A 342 11.07 4.43 19.27
CA GLY A 342 10.25 5.31 20.12
C GLY A 342 9.20 4.59 20.98
N GLU A 343 9.38 3.31 21.31
CA GLU A 343 8.56 2.63 22.33
C GLU A 343 8.99 3.03 23.74
N ILE A 344 8.02 3.35 24.61
CA ILE A 344 8.23 3.61 26.03
C ILE A 344 7.46 2.63 26.90
N VAL A 345 7.99 2.34 28.09
CA VAL A 345 7.35 1.40 29.02
C VAL A 345 6.14 2.03 29.72
N ASN A 346 6.21 3.32 30.06
CA ASN A 346 5.16 4.02 30.80
C ASN A 346 4.59 5.15 29.94
N GLN A 347 3.28 5.08 29.66
CA GLN A 347 2.59 6.14 28.93
C GLN A 347 2.54 7.43 29.76
N LEU A 348 2.85 8.56 29.13
CA LEU A 348 2.58 9.89 29.68
C LEU A 348 1.21 10.34 29.20
N THR A 349 0.26 10.48 30.10
CA THR A 349 -1.08 11.00 29.80
C THR A 349 -1.09 12.54 29.95
N PRO A 350 -1.06 13.33 28.87
CA PRO A 350 -1.27 14.77 29.00
C PRO A 350 -2.71 15.03 29.51
N THR A 351 -2.83 15.89 30.52
CA THR A 351 -4.14 16.32 31.03
C THR A 351 -4.73 17.40 30.12
N PRO A 352 -6.04 17.37 29.83
CA PRO A 352 -6.70 18.40 29.03
C PRO A 352 -6.42 19.81 29.56
N ASP A 353 -6.08 20.75 28.66
CA ASP A 353 -5.92 22.16 29.06
C ASP A 353 -7.29 22.73 29.45
N THR A 354 -7.44 23.08 30.72
CA THR A 354 -8.67 23.66 31.29
C THR A 354 -8.60 25.19 31.40
N LYS A 355 -7.54 25.81 30.88
CA LYS A 355 -7.40 27.27 30.93
C LYS A 355 -8.41 27.94 29.99
N PRO A 356 -9.10 29.00 30.44
CA PRO A 356 -9.95 29.78 29.57
C PRO A 356 -9.10 30.48 28.48
N PRO A 357 -9.61 30.61 27.24
CA PRO A 357 -8.89 31.29 26.17
C PRO A 357 -8.61 32.75 26.54
N GLN A 358 -7.43 33.26 26.14
CA GLN A 358 -7.05 34.64 26.40
C GLN A 358 -8.02 35.64 25.76
N ALA A 359 -8.24 36.78 26.42
CA ALA A 359 -9.10 37.85 25.92
C ALA A 359 -8.58 38.37 24.55
N GLY A 360 -9.44 38.35 23.53
CA GLY A 360 -9.09 38.65 22.13
C GLY A 360 -8.95 37.42 21.22
N ALA A 361 -8.99 36.21 21.78
CA ALA A 361 -8.94 34.95 21.03
C ALA A 361 -10.32 34.46 20.52
N CYS A 362 -11.41 35.18 20.80
CA CYS A 362 -12.74 34.79 20.35
C CYS A 362 -12.98 35.29 18.90
N PRO A 363 -13.42 34.41 17.97
CA PRO A 363 -13.68 34.81 16.59
C PRO A 363 -14.72 35.94 16.52
N ALA A 364 -14.65 36.79 15.49
CA ALA A 364 -15.72 37.74 15.17
C ALA A 364 -16.88 37.03 14.45
N THR A 365 -18.06 37.67 14.40
CA THR A 365 -19.17 37.19 13.58
C THR A 365 -18.72 37.13 12.12
N CYS A 366 -19.11 36.07 11.38
CA CYS A 366 -18.69 35.87 10.00
C CYS A 366 -18.87 37.12 9.13
N ASN A 367 -17.79 37.59 8.53
CA ASN A 367 -17.72 38.68 7.58
C ASN A 367 -17.23 38.19 6.20
N PRO A 368 -18.13 37.99 5.22
CA PRO A 368 -17.77 37.49 3.90
C PRO A 368 -16.98 38.50 3.04
N ALA A 369 -16.82 39.75 3.49
CA ALA A 369 -16.06 40.76 2.74
C ALA A 369 -14.54 40.68 2.94
N VAL A 370 -14.04 39.76 3.78
CA VAL A 370 -12.62 39.60 4.11
C VAL A 370 -12.07 38.33 3.45
N GLY A 371 -11.00 38.43 2.67
CA GLY A 371 -10.40 37.25 2.01
C GLY A 371 -11.34 36.63 0.96
N ASP A 372 -11.30 35.30 0.82
CA ASP A 372 -12.24 34.52 -0.01
C ASP A 372 -13.49 34.18 0.82
N HIS A 373 -14.46 35.08 0.82
CA HIS A 373 -15.70 34.94 1.59
C HIS A 373 -15.44 34.65 3.08
N GLY A 374 -14.60 35.44 3.74
CA GLY A 374 -14.26 35.26 5.16
C GLY A 374 -13.24 34.16 5.45
N THR A 375 -12.66 33.54 4.42
CA THR A 375 -11.74 32.40 4.55
C THR A 375 -10.41 32.64 3.84
N THR A 376 -9.38 31.91 4.27
CA THR A 376 -8.11 31.76 3.56
C THR A 376 -7.74 30.28 3.59
N ALA A 377 -7.89 29.60 2.46
CA ALA A 377 -7.48 28.21 2.31
C ALA A 377 -5.97 28.12 2.10
N SER A 378 -5.32 27.17 2.79
CA SER A 378 -3.93 26.79 2.57
C SER A 378 -3.89 25.27 2.48
N LEU A 379 -3.27 24.76 1.42
CA LEU A 379 -3.12 23.33 1.19
C LEU A 379 -1.65 23.05 0.89
N VAL A 380 -1.06 22.14 1.65
CA VAL A 380 0.28 21.62 1.43
C VAL A 380 0.19 20.11 1.25
N ILE A 381 0.86 19.58 0.24
CA ILE A 381 1.01 18.14 0.09
C ILE A 381 2.28 17.74 0.84
N ARG A 382 2.16 16.76 1.71
CA ARG A 382 3.28 16.08 2.34
C ARG A 382 3.28 14.66 1.83
N ASP A 383 4.31 14.31 1.09
CA ASP A 383 4.59 12.92 0.77
C ASP A 383 5.04 12.19 2.04
N ALA A 384 4.99 10.88 1.99
CA ALA A 384 5.16 10.05 3.17
C ALA A 384 6.64 10.00 3.57
N ASN A 385 7.53 10.02 2.58
CA ASN A 385 8.97 9.85 2.76
C ASN A 385 9.72 11.19 2.92
N GLY A 386 9.06 12.32 2.66
CA GLY A 386 9.62 13.67 2.78
C GLY A 386 10.65 14.03 1.69
N ASP A 387 10.76 13.27 0.60
CA ASP A 387 11.75 13.51 -0.45
C ASP A 387 11.29 14.52 -1.53
N ASN A 388 10.03 14.94 -1.46
CA ASN A 388 9.29 15.82 -2.37
C ASN A 388 9.05 15.21 -3.76
N VAL A 389 9.08 13.88 -3.87
CA VAL A 389 8.76 13.11 -5.07
C VAL A 389 7.58 12.20 -4.75
N ILE A 390 6.44 12.52 -5.35
CA ILE A 390 5.23 11.71 -5.17
C ILE A 390 5.36 10.46 -6.04
N GLU A 391 5.51 9.30 -5.42
CA GLU A 391 5.55 8.02 -6.13
C GLU A 391 4.15 7.43 -6.30
N ARG A 392 4.00 6.55 -7.31
CA ARG A 392 2.75 5.86 -7.59
C ARG A 392 2.28 5.07 -6.37
N GLY A 393 1.09 5.38 -5.88
CA GLY A 393 0.52 4.70 -4.70
C GLY A 393 1.08 5.15 -3.35
N GLU A 394 1.96 6.15 -3.34
CA GLU A 394 2.49 6.72 -2.10
C GLU A 394 1.42 7.48 -1.31
N LYS A 395 1.46 7.37 0.03
CA LYS A 395 0.63 8.21 0.89
C LYS A 395 0.96 9.68 0.72
N LEU A 396 -0.06 10.45 0.41
CA LEU A 396 -0.05 11.89 0.55
C LEU A 396 -0.90 12.30 1.74
N THR A 397 -0.34 13.15 2.59
CA THR A 397 -1.11 13.92 3.56
C THR A 397 -1.36 15.30 2.98
N LEU A 398 -2.62 15.58 2.66
CA LEU A 398 -3.10 16.88 2.23
C LEU A 398 -3.34 17.73 3.48
N ASP A 399 -2.36 18.51 3.88
CA ASP A 399 -2.36 19.32 5.09
C ASP A 399 -3.04 20.68 4.85
N ALA A 400 -4.18 20.87 5.51
CA ALA A 400 -4.97 22.10 5.50
C ALA A 400 -4.80 22.95 6.77
N SER A 401 -3.92 22.57 7.69
CA SER A 401 -3.81 23.15 9.04
C SER A 401 -3.46 24.65 9.06
N ALA A 402 -2.76 25.13 8.02
CA ALA A 402 -2.42 26.55 7.86
C ALA A 402 -3.59 27.41 7.34
N SER A 403 -4.74 26.81 7.05
CA SER A 403 -5.95 27.53 6.66
C SER A 403 -6.51 28.35 7.83
N SER A 404 -7.22 29.44 7.51
CA SER A 404 -7.79 30.33 8.53
C SER A 404 -9.15 30.91 8.13
N LEU A 405 -9.87 31.43 9.14
CA LEU A 405 -11.15 32.14 9.00
C LEU A 405 -10.98 33.61 9.41
N PRO A 406 -10.29 34.45 8.61
CA PRO A 406 -10.09 35.86 8.94
C PRO A 406 -11.40 36.66 9.01
N GLY A 407 -12.47 36.19 8.35
CA GLY A 407 -13.82 36.75 8.49
C GLY A 407 -14.51 36.39 9.80
N GLY A 408 -13.95 35.49 10.59
CA GLY A 408 -14.50 35.04 11.88
C GLY A 408 -15.56 33.93 11.76
N CYS A 409 -15.77 33.22 12.87
CA CYS A 409 -16.71 32.11 12.98
C CYS A 409 -17.21 31.94 14.43
N VAL A 410 -17.89 32.96 14.95
CA VAL A 410 -18.52 32.87 16.29
C VAL A 410 -19.45 31.66 16.35
N GLY A 411 -19.28 30.82 17.38
CA GLY A 411 -20.16 29.67 17.62
C GLY A 411 -19.94 28.49 16.66
N GLY A 412 -18.89 28.54 15.83
CA GLY A 412 -18.53 27.46 14.92
C GLY A 412 -17.03 27.21 14.87
N VAL A 413 -16.64 26.34 13.94
CA VAL A 413 -15.26 25.95 13.66
C VAL A 413 -15.02 25.96 12.15
N ALA A 414 -13.75 25.88 11.75
CA ALA A 414 -13.40 25.66 10.36
C ALA A 414 -13.88 24.27 9.91
N GLN A 415 -14.44 24.23 8.71
CA GLN A 415 -14.70 22.99 7.98
C GLN A 415 -13.96 23.02 6.65
N PHE A 416 -13.52 21.86 6.22
CA PHE A 416 -12.65 21.64 5.07
C PHE A 416 -13.36 20.74 4.06
N ARG A 417 -13.27 21.06 2.78
CA ARG A 417 -13.72 20.20 1.68
C ARG A 417 -12.54 19.96 0.76
N PHE A 418 -12.18 18.71 0.57
CA PHE A 418 -11.11 18.29 -0.33
C PHE A 418 -11.71 17.80 -1.65
N VAL A 419 -11.09 18.23 -2.75
CA VAL A 419 -11.51 17.94 -4.11
C VAL A 419 -10.31 17.38 -4.86
N ARG A 420 -10.52 16.29 -5.60
CA ARG A 420 -9.55 15.67 -6.49
C ARG A 420 -10.09 15.71 -7.92
N ASP A 421 -9.35 16.32 -8.83
CA ASP A 421 -9.70 16.42 -10.25
C ASP A 421 -11.15 16.92 -10.48
N GLY A 422 -11.56 17.91 -9.69
CA GLY A 422 -12.90 18.51 -9.73
C GLY A 422 -14.00 17.70 -9.04
N LYS A 423 -13.70 16.53 -8.44
CA LYS A 423 -14.64 15.71 -7.66
C LYS A 423 -14.39 15.87 -6.17
N VAL A 424 -15.45 16.04 -5.38
CA VAL A 424 -15.34 16.07 -3.92
C VAL A 424 -14.94 14.68 -3.42
N VAL A 425 -13.83 14.59 -2.70
CA VAL A 425 -13.33 13.36 -2.07
C VAL A 425 -13.53 13.33 -0.56
N GLU A 426 -13.63 14.51 0.06
CA GLU A 426 -14.05 14.67 1.44
C GLU A 426 -14.92 15.91 1.54
N ASP A 427 -16.16 15.76 2.02
CA ASP A 427 -17.11 16.86 2.11
C ASP A 427 -17.15 17.46 3.53
N TRP A 428 -16.94 18.78 3.62
CA TRP A 428 -17.05 19.61 4.82
C TRP A 428 -16.84 18.91 6.18
N THR A 429 -15.60 18.52 6.43
CA THR A 429 -15.13 17.88 7.66
C THR A 429 -14.45 18.87 8.60
N THR A 430 -14.34 18.55 9.89
CA THR A 430 -13.46 19.31 10.82
C THR A 430 -12.02 18.82 10.80
N ASN A 431 -11.75 17.69 10.13
CA ASN A 431 -10.39 17.20 9.93
C ASN A 431 -9.66 18.13 8.97
N ASN A 432 -8.56 18.72 9.44
CA ASN A 432 -7.73 19.64 8.67
C ASN A 432 -6.70 18.90 7.80
N PHE A 433 -6.90 17.61 7.55
CA PHE A 433 -6.10 16.84 6.61
C PHE A 433 -6.95 15.81 5.89
N PHE A 434 -6.48 15.40 4.71
CA PHE A 434 -7.01 14.28 3.96
C PHE A 434 -5.85 13.38 3.54
N ILE A 435 -6.09 12.07 3.46
CA ILE A 435 -5.08 11.10 3.03
C ILE A 435 -5.49 10.58 1.67
N ASP A 436 -4.57 10.58 0.71
CA ASP A 436 -4.76 9.96 -0.60
C ASP A 436 -3.51 9.16 -0.99
N ALA A 437 -3.62 8.30 -2.00
CA ALA A 437 -2.54 7.55 -2.60
C ALA A 437 -2.70 7.53 -4.13
N PRO A 438 -2.31 8.62 -4.83
CA PRO A 438 -2.56 8.73 -6.26
C PRO A 438 -1.65 7.79 -7.06
N VAL A 439 -2.24 7.07 -8.03
CA VAL A 439 -1.52 6.17 -8.94
C VAL A 439 -1.19 6.80 -10.31
N SER A 440 -1.55 8.06 -10.48
CA SER A 440 -1.34 8.89 -11.68
C SER A 440 -1.40 10.35 -11.27
N ASP A 441 -1.02 11.28 -12.14
CA ASP A 441 -1.14 12.72 -11.89
C ASP A 441 -2.55 13.09 -11.41
N VAL A 442 -2.61 13.93 -10.39
CA VAL A 442 -3.86 14.47 -9.86
C VAL A 442 -3.71 15.95 -9.52
N THR A 443 -4.82 16.66 -9.48
CA THR A 443 -4.91 18.02 -8.94
C THR A 443 -5.82 18.03 -7.73
N TYR A 444 -5.31 18.51 -6.60
CA TYR A 444 -6.09 18.69 -5.38
C TYR A 444 -6.54 20.13 -5.22
N GLN A 445 -7.75 20.31 -4.70
CA GLN A 445 -8.27 21.60 -4.27
C GLN A 445 -8.86 21.51 -2.88
N LEU A 446 -8.70 22.56 -2.10
CA LEU A 446 -9.22 22.69 -0.74
C LEU A 446 -10.12 23.92 -0.65
N PHE A 447 -11.32 23.72 -0.11
CA PHE A 447 -12.22 24.80 0.28
C PHE A 447 -12.39 24.83 1.80
N VAL A 448 -12.54 26.03 2.35
CA VAL A 448 -12.73 26.26 3.78
C VAL A 448 -14.05 26.99 4.00
N ARG A 449 -14.76 26.67 5.08
CA ARG A 449 -15.93 27.44 5.52
C ARG A 449 -16.03 27.54 7.04
N CYS A 450 -16.88 28.45 7.50
CA CYS A 450 -17.35 28.48 8.88
C CYS A 450 -18.55 27.53 9.07
N SER A 451 -18.49 26.62 10.04
CA SER A 451 -19.58 25.67 10.32
C SER A 451 -20.87 26.33 10.83
N ALA A 452 -20.76 27.50 11.46
CA ALA A 452 -21.91 28.24 12.02
C ALA A 452 -22.53 29.25 11.04
N SER A 453 -21.84 29.60 9.95
CA SER A 453 -22.35 30.56 8.96
C SER A 453 -21.79 30.30 7.57
N PHE A 454 -22.59 29.68 6.71
CA PHE A 454 -22.19 29.31 5.35
C PHE A 454 -22.06 30.50 4.39
N THR A 455 -22.41 31.71 4.81
CA THR A 455 -22.02 32.93 4.09
C THR A 455 -20.50 33.10 4.05
N CYS A 456 -19.78 32.54 5.03
CA CYS A 456 -18.34 32.43 4.99
C CYS A 456 -17.91 31.06 4.43
N THR A 457 -18.13 30.86 3.13
CA THR A 457 -17.70 29.67 2.39
C THR A 457 -16.81 30.14 1.25
N GLY A 458 -15.54 29.74 1.27
CA GLY A 458 -14.59 30.07 0.20
C GLY A 458 -15.06 29.49 -1.13
N THR A 459 -14.80 30.22 -2.21
CA THR A 459 -15.21 29.87 -3.57
C THR A 459 -14.04 29.69 -4.53
N THR A 460 -12.87 30.22 -4.16
CA THR A 460 -11.62 30.08 -4.93
C THR A 460 -10.85 28.86 -4.46
N GLY A 461 -10.72 28.69 -3.13
CA GLY A 461 -9.96 27.60 -2.52
C GLY A 461 -8.44 27.66 -2.78
N ALA A 462 -7.70 26.68 -2.27
CA ALA A 462 -6.30 26.45 -2.58
C ALA A 462 -6.16 25.28 -3.55
N THR A 463 -5.30 25.36 -4.56
CA THR A 463 -5.09 24.30 -5.56
C THR A 463 -3.62 23.90 -5.60
N VAL A 464 -3.33 22.59 -5.57
CA VAL A 464 -1.98 22.04 -5.65
C VAL A 464 -1.97 20.86 -6.63
N PRO A 465 -1.13 20.90 -7.69
CA PRO A 465 -0.91 19.73 -8.54
C PRO A 465 0.02 18.72 -7.84
N ALA A 466 -0.24 17.44 -8.06
CA ALA A 466 0.56 16.32 -7.59
C ALA A 466 0.98 15.46 -8.80
N PRO A 467 2.09 15.82 -9.48
CA PRO A 467 2.65 14.96 -10.52
C PRO A 467 3.23 13.70 -9.88
N VAL A 468 2.85 12.53 -10.40
CA VAL A 468 3.23 11.23 -9.86
C VAL A 468 4.34 10.61 -10.69
N TYR A 469 5.42 10.15 -10.05
CA TYR A 469 6.42 9.29 -10.64
C TYR A 469 5.87 7.87 -10.75
N SER A 470 5.75 7.36 -11.98
CA SER A 470 5.05 6.09 -12.24
C SER A 470 5.89 4.85 -11.95
N GLY A 471 7.22 4.97 -11.91
CA GLY A 471 8.16 3.84 -11.84
C GLY A 471 8.29 3.01 -13.12
N ASP A 472 7.25 2.99 -13.96
CA ASP A 472 7.21 2.22 -15.20
C ASP A 472 7.47 3.04 -16.46
N GLY A 473 7.62 4.37 -16.35
CA GLY A 473 7.86 5.30 -17.45
C GLY A 473 6.59 5.75 -18.20
N ALA A 474 5.40 5.33 -17.76
CA ALA A 474 4.13 5.76 -18.37
C ALA A 474 3.81 7.24 -18.12
N ASP A 475 4.49 7.89 -17.18
CA ASP A 475 4.36 9.33 -16.92
C ASP A 475 5.11 10.21 -17.93
N LEU A 476 5.89 9.61 -18.84
CA LEU A 476 6.57 10.31 -19.94
C LEU A 476 5.68 10.41 -21.18
N SER A 477 5.01 11.55 -21.36
CA SER A 477 4.27 11.86 -22.58
C SER A 477 5.17 12.49 -23.65
N LEU A 478 5.70 11.66 -24.55
CA LEU A 478 6.55 12.12 -25.65
C LEU A 478 5.73 12.80 -26.75
N SER A 479 6.28 13.88 -27.29
CA SER A 479 5.85 14.55 -28.50
C SER A 479 6.96 14.46 -29.56
N LEU A 480 6.55 14.18 -30.79
CA LEU A 480 7.44 14.11 -31.95
C LEU A 480 7.02 15.18 -32.94
N THR A 481 7.92 16.11 -33.26
CA THR A 481 7.69 17.15 -34.27
C THR A 481 8.79 17.16 -35.31
N LEU A 482 8.43 17.25 -36.59
CA LEU A 482 9.39 17.42 -37.66
C LEU A 482 9.78 18.91 -37.74
N VAL A 483 11.02 19.24 -37.41
CA VAL A 483 11.51 20.62 -37.31
C VAL A 483 11.99 21.13 -38.67
N SER A 484 12.66 20.28 -39.45
CA SER A 484 13.12 20.63 -40.80
C SER A 484 13.46 19.39 -41.60
N GLY A 485 12.88 19.19 -42.79
CA GLY A 485 13.31 18.16 -43.75
C GLY A 485 13.36 16.74 -43.18
N THR A 486 14.51 16.35 -42.61
CA THR A 486 14.79 15.06 -41.98
C THR A 486 14.99 15.11 -40.46
N THR A 487 14.96 16.29 -39.85
CA THR A 487 15.22 16.48 -38.42
C THR A 487 13.93 16.42 -37.61
N ALA A 488 13.85 15.44 -36.71
CA ALA A 488 12.79 15.31 -35.72
C ALA A 488 13.24 15.87 -34.37
N SER A 489 12.33 16.54 -33.66
CA SER A 489 12.44 16.87 -32.24
C SER A 489 11.58 15.92 -31.44
N ILE A 490 12.21 15.27 -30.48
CA ILE A 490 11.57 14.43 -29.47
C ILE A 490 11.57 15.23 -28.19
N ALA A 491 10.40 15.47 -27.61
CA ALA A 491 10.27 16.32 -26.44
C ALA A 491 9.20 15.82 -25.47
N TRP A 492 9.43 15.96 -24.17
CA TRP A 492 8.51 15.61 -23.10
C TRP A 492 8.66 16.59 -21.94
N PRO A 493 7.64 16.77 -21.09
CA PRO A 493 7.79 17.53 -19.84
C PRO A 493 8.67 16.75 -18.87
N ALA A 494 9.59 17.44 -18.19
CA ALA A 494 10.34 16.90 -17.08
C ALA A 494 9.39 16.49 -15.95
N ARG A 495 9.68 15.35 -15.34
CA ARG A 495 8.87 14.68 -14.33
C ARG A 495 9.60 14.64 -12.98
N PRO A 496 8.91 14.52 -11.85
CA PRO A 496 9.55 14.18 -10.58
C PRO A 496 10.38 12.89 -10.72
N GLN A 497 11.49 12.81 -10.00
CA GLN A 497 12.44 11.69 -10.10
C GLN A 497 12.94 11.33 -8.71
N PRO A 498 12.74 10.08 -8.25
CA PRO A 498 13.30 9.63 -6.98
C PRO A 498 14.81 9.48 -7.10
N THR A 499 15.48 9.28 -5.96
CA THR A 499 16.95 9.17 -5.90
C THR A 499 17.54 7.97 -6.64
N SER A 500 16.73 7.01 -7.07
CA SER A 500 17.15 5.82 -7.84
C SER A 500 17.37 6.10 -9.33
N VAL A 501 16.87 7.24 -9.84
CA VAL A 501 17.00 7.66 -11.24
C VAL A 501 17.58 9.06 -11.33
N ASN A 502 18.26 9.38 -12.43
CA ASN A 502 18.83 10.70 -12.65
C ASN A 502 18.82 11.08 -14.12
N GLY A 503 17.87 11.91 -14.52
CA GLY A 503 17.72 12.31 -15.91
C GLY A 503 17.01 11.26 -16.76
N TYR A 504 17.28 11.26 -18.05
CA TYR A 504 16.52 10.45 -19.02
C TYR A 504 17.43 9.84 -20.07
N ASP A 505 17.07 8.63 -20.49
CA ASP A 505 17.63 8.02 -21.68
C ASP A 505 16.60 8.01 -22.81
N VAL A 506 17.06 8.28 -24.03
CA VAL A 506 16.24 8.22 -25.24
C VAL A 506 16.73 7.08 -26.10
N PHE A 507 15.78 6.26 -26.49
CA PHE A 507 15.98 5.11 -27.34
C PHE A 507 15.39 5.36 -28.71
N ARG A 508 16.07 4.84 -29.73
CA ARG A 508 15.60 4.88 -31.13
C ARG A 508 15.55 3.46 -31.68
N GLY A 509 14.39 3.09 -32.18
CA GLY A 509 14.21 1.88 -32.98
C GLY A 509 13.71 2.21 -34.38
N PHE A 510 13.57 1.19 -35.21
CA PHE A 510 12.98 1.31 -36.53
C PHE A 510 11.99 0.17 -36.79
N THR A 511 10.96 0.46 -37.58
CA THR A 511 10.04 -0.55 -38.07
C THR A 511 9.88 -0.42 -39.58
N SER A 512 9.62 -1.53 -40.25
CA SER A 512 9.10 -1.50 -41.62
C SER A 512 7.58 -1.38 -41.55
N ALA A 513 6.97 -0.64 -42.47
CA ALA A 513 5.57 -0.22 -42.41
C ALA A 513 4.51 -1.36 -42.29
N MET A 514 4.90 -2.64 -42.30
CA MET A 514 3.99 -3.78 -42.21
C MET A 514 4.09 -4.63 -40.94
N ASN A 515 5.17 -4.58 -40.14
CA ASN A 515 5.42 -5.60 -39.10
C ASN A 515 5.60 -5.09 -37.66
N GLY A 516 5.57 -3.77 -37.41
CA GLY A 516 5.83 -3.22 -36.07
C GLY A 516 7.22 -3.61 -35.53
N ASP A 517 7.48 -3.33 -34.25
CA ASP A 517 8.63 -3.88 -33.51
C ASP A 517 8.19 -4.26 -32.08
N PRO A 518 7.35 -5.29 -31.94
CA PRO A 518 6.69 -5.60 -30.66
C PRO A 518 7.67 -6.07 -29.57
N SER A 519 8.81 -6.65 -29.96
CA SER A 519 9.87 -7.09 -29.04
C SER A 519 10.97 -6.04 -28.82
N LEU A 520 10.82 -4.84 -29.41
CA LEU A 520 11.83 -3.77 -29.36
C LEU A 520 13.22 -4.23 -29.86
N ALA A 521 13.27 -5.20 -30.78
CA ALA A 521 14.53 -5.84 -31.18
C ALA A 521 15.47 -4.89 -31.93
N THR A 522 14.93 -3.80 -32.49
CA THR A 522 15.72 -2.80 -33.22
C THR A 522 16.17 -1.62 -32.35
N LEU A 523 15.75 -1.60 -31.08
CA LEU A 523 15.95 -0.48 -30.18
C LEU A 523 17.43 -0.31 -29.83
N THR A 524 17.93 0.92 -29.95
CA THR A 524 19.30 1.30 -29.61
C THR A 524 19.30 2.54 -28.71
N CYS A 525 20.29 2.66 -27.83
CA CYS A 525 20.50 3.90 -27.08
C CYS A 525 20.84 5.03 -28.07
N PHE A 526 20.01 6.07 -28.10
CA PHE A 526 20.19 7.22 -28.98
C PHE A 526 20.84 8.40 -28.26
N ARG A 527 20.38 8.70 -27.04
CA ARG A 527 20.98 9.66 -26.12
C ARG A 527 20.90 9.09 -24.72
N SER A 528 21.98 9.19 -23.96
CA SER A 528 22.01 8.80 -22.56
C SER A 528 22.22 10.00 -21.64
N GLU A 529 21.85 9.84 -20.38
CA GLU A 529 22.11 10.76 -19.26
C GLU A 529 21.66 12.19 -19.55
N LEU A 530 20.51 12.36 -20.21
CA LEU A 530 19.97 13.70 -20.44
C LEU A 530 19.62 14.31 -19.08
N PRO A 531 20.18 15.48 -18.75
CA PRO A 531 20.02 16.03 -17.43
C PRO A 531 18.56 16.38 -17.16
N GLN A 532 18.14 16.07 -15.94
CA GLN A 532 16.86 16.51 -15.43
C GLN A 532 16.71 18.03 -15.56
N GLN A 533 15.50 18.47 -15.91
CA GLN A 533 15.11 19.89 -15.91
C GLN A 533 14.18 20.16 -14.72
N THR A 534 13.88 21.43 -14.45
CA THR A 534 12.81 21.77 -13.51
C THR A 534 11.52 21.06 -13.92
N VAL A 535 10.86 20.39 -12.98
CA VAL A 535 9.61 19.66 -13.23
C VAL A 535 8.61 20.54 -13.99
N GLY A 536 8.03 20.00 -15.07
CA GLY A 536 7.14 20.71 -15.98
C GLY A 536 7.83 21.42 -17.16
N ASN A 537 9.14 21.72 -17.08
CA ASN A 537 9.88 22.26 -18.23
C ASN A 537 10.13 21.19 -19.28
N THR A 538 10.25 21.58 -20.55
CA THR A 538 10.47 20.65 -21.64
C THR A 538 11.91 20.12 -21.67
N VAL A 539 12.06 18.80 -21.67
CA VAL A 539 13.28 18.09 -22.09
C VAL A 539 13.15 17.80 -23.58
N SER A 540 14.21 17.98 -24.36
CA SER A 540 14.16 17.69 -25.79
C SER A 540 15.49 17.24 -26.38
N VAL A 541 15.40 16.43 -27.42
CA VAL A 541 16.53 16.01 -28.26
C VAL A 541 16.17 16.12 -29.73
N LEU A 542 17.19 16.35 -30.57
CA LEU A 542 17.06 16.39 -32.02
C LEU A 542 17.68 15.13 -32.63
N ASP A 543 16.95 14.50 -33.53
CA ASP A 543 17.46 13.47 -34.43
C ASP A 543 17.43 13.98 -35.87
N ALA A 544 18.61 14.22 -36.43
CA ALA A 544 18.77 14.67 -37.81
C ALA A 544 18.82 13.49 -38.82
N ALA A 545 18.80 12.24 -38.35
CA ALA A 545 18.90 11.07 -39.19
C ALA A 545 17.58 10.79 -39.93
N ALA A 546 17.69 10.47 -41.22
CA ALA A 546 16.57 9.95 -41.99
C ALA A 546 16.53 8.42 -41.89
N PRO A 547 15.36 7.80 -41.68
CA PRO A 547 15.23 6.35 -41.77
C PRO A 547 15.53 5.88 -43.19
N ALA A 548 16.04 4.65 -43.33
CA ALA A 548 16.28 4.09 -44.66
C ALA A 548 14.95 3.93 -45.41
N THR A 549 15.02 3.86 -46.74
CA THR A 549 13.83 3.71 -47.60
C THR A 549 12.98 2.53 -47.14
N GLY A 550 11.70 2.78 -46.84
CA GLY A 550 10.74 1.76 -46.36
C GLY A 550 10.74 1.51 -44.85
N GLN A 551 11.57 2.24 -44.09
CA GLN A 551 11.58 2.22 -42.63
C GLN A 551 11.01 3.51 -42.04
N MET A 552 10.55 3.41 -40.80
CA MET A 552 10.18 4.56 -39.96
C MET A 552 10.90 4.43 -38.62
N TYR A 553 11.42 5.54 -38.10
CA TYR A 553 11.92 5.57 -36.73
C TYR A 553 10.77 5.72 -35.73
N TYR A 554 10.93 5.05 -34.59
CA TYR A 554 10.13 5.29 -33.41
C TYR A 554 11.08 5.56 -32.23
N TYR A 555 10.59 6.31 -31.26
CA TYR A 555 11.36 6.77 -30.12
C TYR A 555 10.65 6.38 -28.83
N LEU A 556 11.44 5.98 -27.85
CA LEU A 556 11.00 5.75 -26.47
C LEU A 556 11.93 6.53 -25.55
N ALA A 557 11.43 6.94 -24.38
CA ALA A 557 12.28 7.49 -23.35
C ALA A 557 11.96 6.80 -22.03
N GLY A 558 12.98 6.69 -21.18
CA GLY A 558 12.88 6.18 -19.82
C GLY A 558 13.55 7.13 -18.85
N HIS A 559 13.27 6.93 -17.57
CA HIS A 559 14.04 7.56 -16.50
C HIS A 559 15.36 6.80 -16.37
N SER A 560 16.48 7.51 -16.52
CA SER A 560 17.80 6.87 -16.54
C SER A 560 18.14 6.35 -15.15
N ALA A 561 18.26 5.04 -15.00
CA ALA A 561 18.57 4.40 -13.74
C ALA A 561 20.03 4.62 -13.33
N ILE A 562 20.29 4.98 -12.07
CA ILE A 562 21.67 5.20 -11.57
C ILE A 562 22.42 3.88 -11.42
N ALA A 563 21.70 2.76 -11.24
CA ALA A 563 22.30 1.45 -11.07
C ALA A 563 22.99 0.97 -12.35
N ALA A 564 24.29 0.66 -12.27
CA ALA A 564 25.07 0.22 -13.41
C ALA A 564 24.47 -1.04 -14.06
N GLY A 565 24.20 -0.98 -15.37
CA GLY A 565 23.62 -2.09 -16.12
C GLY A 565 22.11 -2.24 -15.99
N ALA A 566 21.44 -1.38 -15.22
CA ALA A 566 19.99 -1.34 -15.16
C ALA A 566 19.39 -0.98 -16.53
N LYS A 567 18.15 -1.39 -16.74
CA LYS A 567 17.41 -1.17 -17.96
C LYS A 567 16.20 -0.32 -17.65
N ASP A 568 16.03 0.75 -18.42
CA ASP A 568 14.95 1.69 -18.18
C ASP A 568 13.59 1.08 -18.46
N ALA A 569 12.61 1.48 -17.64
CA ALA A 569 11.21 1.24 -17.93
C ALA A 569 10.71 2.24 -18.99
N LEU A 570 9.98 1.74 -19.99
CA LEU A 570 9.58 2.44 -21.23
C LEU A 570 8.05 2.52 -21.39
N GLY A 571 7.33 2.54 -20.27
CA GLY A 571 5.88 2.51 -20.18
C GLY A 571 5.31 1.08 -20.12
N ARG A 572 3.98 0.97 -20.27
CA ARG A 572 3.27 -0.33 -20.24
C ARG A 572 2.91 -0.86 -21.63
N LYS A 573 2.73 -2.18 -21.73
CA LYS A 573 2.09 -2.83 -22.87
C LYS A 573 0.57 -2.72 -22.76
N SER A 574 -0.13 -3.11 -23.83
CA SER A 574 -1.59 -3.19 -23.83
C SER A 574 -2.15 -4.21 -22.83
N ASP A 575 -1.34 -5.17 -22.42
CA ASP A 575 -1.65 -6.17 -21.39
C ASP A 575 -1.32 -5.68 -19.96
N GLY A 576 -0.88 -4.43 -19.79
CA GLY A 576 -0.56 -3.86 -18.47
C GLY A 576 0.86 -4.14 -17.97
N THR A 577 1.61 -5.06 -18.58
CA THR A 577 2.99 -5.37 -18.16
C THR A 577 3.96 -4.23 -18.49
N ILE A 578 4.95 -4.01 -17.63
CA ILE A 578 6.00 -3.01 -17.86
C ILE A 578 6.85 -3.40 -19.07
N ARG A 579 7.10 -2.44 -19.96
CA ARG A 579 8.06 -2.56 -21.05
C ARG A 579 9.42 -2.14 -20.53
N VAL A 580 10.37 -3.05 -20.51
CA VAL A 580 11.76 -2.77 -20.12
C VAL A 580 12.63 -2.66 -21.37
N ALA A 581 13.56 -1.71 -21.39
CA ALA A 581 14.51 -1.55 -22.47
C ALA A 581 15.32 -2.84 -22.71
N PRO A 582 15.43 -3.37 -23.94
CA PRO A 582 16.24 -4.55 -24.21
C PRO A 582 17.74 -4.27 -24.10
N VAL A 583 18.13 -3.00 -24.19
CA VAL A 583 19.52 -2.50 -24.15
C VAL A 583 19.68 -1.50 -23.01
N THR A 584 20.88 -1.44 -22.45
CA THR A 584 21.28 -0.41 -21.49
C THR A 584 21.92 0.77 -22.22
N CYS A 585 21.65 1.98 -21.79
CA CYS A 585 22.39 3.16 -22.24
C CYS A 585 23.75 3.24 -21.50
N PRO A 586 24.84 3.62 -22.19
CA PRO A 586 26.17 3.70 -21.61
C PRO A 586 26.41 4.97 -20.79
#